data_AF-A0A7W1Z751-F1
#
_entry.id   AF-A0A7W1Z751-F1
#
_cell.length_a   1.000
_cell.length_b   1.000
_cell.length_c   1.000
_cell.angle_alpha   90.00
_cell.angle_beta   90.00
_cell.angle_gamma   90.00
#
_symmetry.space_group_name_H-M   'P 1'
#
loop_
_entity.id
_entity.type
_entity.pdbx_description
1 polymer ?
#
loop_
_entity_poly.entity_id
_entity_poly.type
_entity_poly.pdbx_seq_one_letter_code
_entity_poly.pdbx_strand_id
1 'polypeptide(L)'
;TGIEGVAGMIVGKGFSRNILDCYRFIFENFQSDDNIYLFGFSRGAATVRSLSGFIHLFGILPVSRADIIEEAFDIYRIHNKEKRERKAKDFIDKHHTMWCKIKFLGVFDTVAALGLPNKWVSALLDKFIPHKFHSFELSDSVEFARQALSIDDERKTFHPTLWNKLSSDQHADRMKQVWFCGVHTDVGGGYPEEDLSNISLKWMLKEATAKGLIIYEKSPAYKKFIASEPNIDGIMHNEQIGFTGKLFKKQRRNWDELTNGLLCIHPSVLKRNKNTRNLQEPAYNPWILGFKNKKSEE
;
A
#
# COMPACT_ATOMS: atom_id res chain seq x y z
N THR A 1 -38.55 1.05 12.65
CA THR A 1 -38.04 -0.31 12.93
C THR A 1 -37.20 -0.76 11.75
N GLY A 2 -35.88 -0.86 11.93
CA GLY A 2 -34.90 -1.38 10.94
C GLY A 2 -34.76 -0.49 9.70
N ILE A 3 -33.61 -0.15 9.15
CA ILE A 3 -32.50 -1.01 8.70
C ILE A 3 -31.19 -0.16 8.61
N GLU A 4 -31.16 1.08 9.12
CA GLU A 4 -30.07 2.05 8.82
C GLU A 4 -28.81 1.95 9.71
N GLY A 5 -28.78 1.06 10.71
CA GLY A 5 -27.67 0.99 11.68
C GLY A 5 -26.54 0.00 11.36
N VAL A 6 -26.70 -0.90 10.38
CA VAL A 6 -25.86 -2.11 10.30
C VAL A 6 -24.65 -1.93 9.36
N ALA A 7 -24.76 -1.20 8.25
CA ALA A 7 -23.71 -1.17 7.23
C ALA A 7 -22.45 -0.34 7.61
N GLY A 8 -22.61 0.74 8.38
CA GLY A 8 -21.53 1.67 8.70
C GLY A 8 -20.57 1.21 9.80
N MET A 9 -21.07 0.48 10.80
CA MET A 9 -20.24 -0.15 11.85
C MET A 9 -19.35 -1.26 11.29
N ILE A 10 -19.71 -1.88 10.17
CA ILE A 10 -19.02 -3.03 9.59
C ILE A 10 -17.70 -2.64 8.92
N VAL A 11 -17.59 -1.44 8.33
CA VAL A 11 -16.39 -1.04 7.55
C VAL A 11 -15.22 -0.60 8.43
N GLY A 12 -15.46 0.26 9.43
CA GLY A 12 -14.42 0.69 10.40
C GLY A 12 -13.98 -0.43 11.34
N LYS A 13 -14.93 -1.27 11.79
CA LYS A 13 -14.61 -2.52 12.50
C LYS A 13 -13.82 -3.47 11.60
N GLY A 14 -14.14 -3.58 10.31
CA GLY A 14 -13.43 -4.44 9.37
C GLY A 14 -11.96 -4.07 9.19
N PHE A 15 -11.64 -2.77 9.06
CA PHE A 15 -10.24 -2.33 8.93
C PHE A 15 -9.42 -2.62 10.20
N SER A 16 -9.95 -2.27 11.36
CA SER A 16 -9.30 -2.52 12.67
C SER A 16 -9.14 -4.01 12.91
N ARG A 17 -10.17 -4.79 12.60
CA ARG A 17 -10.16 -6.24 12.66
C ARG A 17 -9.08 -6.85 11.77
N ASN A 18 -8.93 -6.39 10.52
CA ASN A 18 -7.89 -6.91 9.64
C ASN A 18 -6.48 -6.67 10.20
N ILE A 19 -6.23 -5.50 10.80
CA ILE A 19 -4.93 -5.23 11.45
C ILE A 19 -4.71 -6.19 12.61
N LEU A 20 -5.70 -6.35 13.49
CA LEU A 20 -5.62 -7.25 14.64
C LEU A 20 -5.50 -8.71 14.25
N ASP A 21 -6.22 -9.17 13.22
CA ASP A 21 -6.17 -10.54 12.72
C ASP A 21 -4.77 -10.83 12.13
N CYS A 22 -4.20 -9.91 11.35
CA CYS A 22 -2.82 -10.03 10.87
C CYS A 22 -1.80 -10.00 12.03
N TYR A 23 -1.98 -9.12 13.01
CA TYR A 23 -1.09 -9.06 14.17
C TYR A 23 -1.15 -10.35 15.00
N ARG A 24 -2.35 -10.88 15.25
CA ARG A 24 -2.54 -12.15 15.97
C ARG A 24 -1.84 -13.31 15.27
N PHE A 25 -1.96 -13.40 13.94
CA PHE A 25 -1.21 -14.40 13.18
C PHE A 25 0.29 -14.30 13.42
N ILE A 26 0.87 -13.09 13.39
CA ILE A 26 2.30 -12.90 13.66
C ILE A 26 2.61 -13.24 15.13
N PHE A 27 1.82 -12.74 16.07
CA PHE A 27 1.96 -12.98 17.51
C PHE A 27 1.95 -14.47 17.87
N GLU A 28 1.11 -15.28 17.21
CA GLU A 28 0.99 -16.71 17.46
C GLU A 28 2.12 -17.54 16.84
N ASN A 29 2.79 -17.03 15.78
CA ASN A 29 3.72 -17.82 14.97
C ASN A 29 5.16 -17.32 14.98
N PHE A 30 5.42 -16.07 15.39
CA PHE A 30 6.74 -15.44 15.27
C PHE A 30 7.76 -16.00 16.27
N GLN A 31 8.96 -16.31 15.76
CA GLN A 31 10.15 -16.66 16.52
C GLN A 31 11.28 -15.65 16.26
N SER A 32 12.27 -15.59 17.15
CA SER A 32 13.31 -14.54 17.15
C SER A 32 14.16 -14.43 15.87
N ASP A 33 14.18 -15.47 15.02
CA ASP A 33 14.94 -15.51 13.77
C ASP A 33 14.05 -15.40 12.51
N ASP A 34 12.74 -15.17 12.70
CA ASP A 34 11.81 -15.04 11.59
C ASP A 34 11.93 -13.67 10.91
N ASN A 35 11.70 -13.67 9.60
CA ASN A 35 11.60 -12.46 8.81
C ASN A 35 10.13 -12.17 8.49
N ILE A 36 9.63 -10.99 8.87
CA ILE A 36 8.27 -10.57 8.56
C ILE A 36 8.23 -9.91 7.17
N TYR A 37 7.45 -10.48 6.25
CA TYR A 37 7.14 -9.91 4.93
C TYR A 37 5.67 -9.53 4.88
N LEU A 38 5.39 -8.26 4.63
CA LEU A 38 4.04 -7.74 4.55
C LEU A 38 3.71 -7.31 3.12
N PHE A 39 2.58 -7.80 2.60
CA PHE A 39 2.09 -7.43 1.27
C PHE A 39 0.65 -6.92 1.34
N GLY A 40 0.34 -5.87 0.60
CA GLY A 40 -1.03 -5.39 0.52
C GLY A 40 -1.32 -4.57 -0.73
N PHE A 41 -2.53 -4.70 -1.25
CA PHE A 41 -3.06 -3.88 -2.34
C PHE A 41 -4.22 -3.02 -1.83
N SER A 42 -4.30 -1.77 -2.27
CA SER A 42 -5.45 -0.89 -2.00
C SER A 42 -5.68 -0.68 -0.50
N ARG A 43 -6.84 -1.07 0.02
CA ARG A 43 -7.14 -1.11 1.47
C ARG A 43 -6.25 -2.08 2.24
N GLY A 44 -5.87 -3.20 1.62
CA GLY A 44 -4.91 -4.14 2.21
C GLY A 44 -3.53 -3.51 2.38
N ALA A 45 -3.12 -2.63 1.46
CA ALA A 45 -1.89 -1.85 1.61
C ALA A 45 -1.97 -0.89 2.82
N ALA A 46 -3.12 -0.25 3.02
CA ALA A 46 -3.34 0.58 4.20
C ALA A 46 -3.29 -0.27 5.48
N THR A 47 -3.89 -1.47 5.47
CA THR A 47 -3.84 -2.42 6.59
C THR A 47 -2.40 -2.79 6.95
N VAL A 48 -1.57 -3.21 5.99
CA VAL A 48 -0.20 -3.63 6.30
C VAL A 48 0.73 -2.47 6.68
N ARG A 49 0.49 -1.25 6.17
CA ARG A 49 1.19 -0.04 6.63
C ARG A 49 0.81 0.33 8.07
N SER A 50 -0.48 0.22 8.41
CA SER A 50 -0.92 0.44 9.79
C SER A 50 -0.41 -0.66 10.72
N LEU A 51 -0.35 -1.92 10.26
CA LEU A 51 0.25 -3.03 11.00
C LEU A 51 1.75 -2.80 11.23
N SER A 52 2.50 -2.30 10.23
CA SER A 52 3.92 -2.02 10.41
C SER A 52 4.16 -0.94 11.47
N GLY A 53 3.31 0.09 11.51
CA GLY A 53 3.34 1.11 12.57
C GLY A 53 2.97 0.55 13.95
N PHE A 54 2.06 -0.42 14.01
CA PHE A 54 1.70 -1.09 15.26
C PHE A 54 2.86 -1.94 15.80
N ILE A 55 3.45 -2.80 14.96
CA ILE A 55 4.63 -3.59 15.30
C ILE A 55 5.81 -2.69 15.69
N HIS A 56 5.98 -1.54 15.02
CA HIS A 56 7.02 -0.58 15.37
C HIS A 56 6.89 -0.03 16.80
N LEU A 57 5.67 0.23 17.27
CA LEU A 57 5.45 0.77 18.62
C LEU A 57 5.41 -0.30 19.71
N PHE A 58 4.93 -1.51 19.39
CA PHE A 58 4.64 -2.52 20.41
C PHE A 58 5.45 -3.82 20.28
N GLY A 59 6.19 -4.03 19.19
CA GLY A 59 6.86 -5.30 18.92
C GLY A 59 5.89 -6.48 18.87
N ILE A 60 6.39 -7.68 19.20
CA ILE A 60 5.58 -8.87 19.41
C ILE A 60 5.35 -9.05 20.92
N LEU A 61 4.10 -8.85 21.34
CA LEU A 61 3.70 -8.93 22.74
C LEU A 61 3.91 -10.34 23.31
N PRO A 62 3.99 -10.51 24.64
CA PRO A 62 4.20 -11.82 25.25
C PRO A 62 3.06 -12.79 24.92
N VAL A 63 3.41 -13.98 24.40
CA VAL A 63 2.44 -15.00 23.96
C VAL A 63 1.45 -15.40 25.07
N SER A 64 1.90 -15.36 26.34
CA SER A 64 1.05 -15.65 27.51
C SER A 64 0.02 -14.57 27.86
N ARG A 65 0.08 -13.40 27.19
CA ARG A 65 -0.74 -12.22 27.49
C ARG A 65 -1.47 -11.71 26.25
N ALA A 66 -2.17 -12.59 25.54
CA ALA A 66 -3.01 -12.20 24.40
C ALA A 66 -4.10 -11.16 24.77
N ASP A 67 -4.47 -11.07 26.06
CA ASP A 67 -5.43 -10.11 26.59
C ASP A 67 -5.01 -8.64 26.41
N ILE A 68 -3.70 -8.35 26.37
CA ILE A 68 -3.19 -6.98 26.29
C ILE A 68 -3.12 -6.43 24.86
N ILE A 69 -3.40 -7.26 23.84
CA ILE A 69 -3.37 -6.85 22.44
C ILE A 69 -4.38 -5.73 22.17
N GLU A 70 -5.60 -5.86 22.72
CA GLU A 70 -6.65 -4.86 22.55
C GLU A 70 -6.28 -3.54 23.25
N GLU A 71 -5.66 -3.59 24.44
CA GLU A 71 -5.17 -2.40 25.15
C GLU A 71 -4.06 -1.69 24.34
N ALA A 72 -3.08 -2.45 23.83
CA ALA A 72 -2.04 -1.91 22.96
C ALA A 72 -2.64 -1.26 21.71
N PHE A 73 -3.65 -1.89 21.11
CA PHE A 73 -4.33 -1.37 19.92
C PHE A 73 -5.13 -0.10 20.22
N ASP A 74 -5.77 -0.01 21.38
CA ASP A 74 -6.44 1.23 21.82
C ASP A 74 -5.45 2.38 22.06
N ILE A 75 -4.25 2.09 22.58
CA ILE A 75 -3.16 3.07 22.63
C ILE A 75 -2.75 3.46 21.22
N TYR A 76 -2.57 2.49 20.31
CA TYR A 76 -2.19 2.75 18.93
C TYR A 76 -3.14 3.70 18.21
N ARG A 77 -4.44 3.60 18.51
CA ARG A 77 -5.50 4.43 17.94
C ARG A 77 -5.53 5.87 18.46
N ILE A 78 -4.72 6.23 19.45
CA ILE A 78 -4.64 7.61 19.96
C ILE A 78 -4.11 8.54 18.87
N HIS A 79 -4.93 9.52 18.47
CA HIS A 79 -4.61 10.42 17.37
C HIS A 79 -3.31 11.24 17.61
N ASN A 80 -3.14 11.81 18.80
CA ASN A 80 -1.97 12.64 19.10
C ASN A 80 -0.70 11.76 19.17
N LYS A 81 0.25 12.00 18.26
CA LYS A 81 1.48 11.20 18.08
C LYS A 81 2.30 11.13 19.36
N GLU A 82 2.60 12.28 19.98
CA GLU A 82 3.41 12.36 21.21
C GLU A 82 2.76 11.61 22.38
N LYS A 83 1.45 11.81 22.58
CA LYS A 83 0.68 11.13 23.63
C LYS A 83 0.66 9.62 23.42
N ARG A 84 0.50 9.19 22.17
CA ARG A 84 0.50 7.78 21.80
C ARG A 84 1.86 7.14 22.04
N GLU A 85 2.94 7.76 21.58
CA GLU A 85 4.30 7.26 21.77
C GLU A 85 4.67 7.19 23.24
N ARG A 86 4.31 8.21 24.04
CA ARG A 86 4.50 8.18 25.49
C ARG A 86 3.74 7.02 26.14
N LYS A 87 2.45 6.84 25.82
CA LYS A 87 1.66 5.73 26.37
C LYS A 87 2.13 4.36 25.90
N ALA A 88 2.58 4.24 24.65
CA ALA A 88 3.15 3.00 24.12
C ALA A 88 4.43 2.64 24.87
N LYS A 89 5.29 3.63 25.15
CA LYS A 89 6.47 3.44 26.00
C LYS A 89 6.08 2.99 27.41
N ASP A 90 5.18 3.71 28.08
CA ASP A 90 4.70 3.34 29.42
C ASP A 90 4.10 1.92 29.48
N PHE A 91 3.48 1.48 28.38
CA PHE A 91 2.90 0.14 28.24
C PHE A 91 3.98 -0.93 28.05
N ILE A 92 4.95 -0.70 27.14
CA ILE A 92 6.02 -1.66 26.87
C ILE A 92 6.97 -1.81 28.05
N ASP A 93 7.22 -0.73 28.79
CA ASP A 93 8.01 -0.76 30.03
C ASP A 93 7.39 -1.67 31.11
N LYS A 94 6.06 -1.90 31.07
CA LYS A 94 5.34 -2.77 32.01
C LYS A 94 5.25 -4.22 31.56
N HIS A 95 5.08 -4.45 30.26
CA HIS A 95 4.72 -5.77 29.73
C HIS A 95 5.89 -6.53 29.12
N HIS A 96 6.99 -5.84 28.79
CA HIS A 96 8.10 -6.34 27.97
C HIS A 96 7.63 -6.90 26.61
N THR A 97 8.43 -6.74 25.56
CA THR A 97 8.05 -7.19 24.21
C THR A 97 9.25 -7.80 23.50
N MET A 98 8.99 -8.68 22.56
CA MET A 98 10.01 -9.12 21.63
C MET A 98 10.10 -8.13 20.47
N TRP A 99 11.20 -7.40 20.40
CA TRP A 99 11.45 -6.48 19.31
C TRP A 99 11.83 -7.24 18.04
N CYS A 100 11.16 -6.91 16.93
CA CYS A 100 11.44 -7.47 15.63
C CYS A 100 11.51 -6.37 14.57
N LYS A 101 12.19 -6.69 13.47
CA LYS A 101 12.18 -5.87 12.25
C LYS A 101 11.22 -6.48 11.23
N ILE A 102 10.62 -5.61 10.44
CA ILE A 102 9.84 -6.01 9.27
C ILE A 102 10.81 -6.02 8.10
N LYS A 103 11.11 -7.21 7.60
CA LYS A 103 12.10 -7.38 6.55
C LYS A 103 11.69 -6.67 5.27
N PHE A 104 10.42 -6.77 4.90
CA PHE A 104 9.91 -6.20 3.65
C PHE A 104 8.46 -5.76 3.76
N LEU A 105 8.15 -4.57 3.27
CA LEU A 105 6.80 -4.03 3.12
C LEU A 105 6.54 -3.72 1.63
N GLY A 106 5.80 -4.60 0.97
CA GLY A 106 5.40 -4.48 -0.43
C GLY A 106 3.96 -4.02 -0.57
N VAL A 107 3.74 -2.82 -1.09
CA VAL A 107 2.40 -2.26 -1.24
C VAL A 107 2.09 -1.91 -2.69
N PHE A 108 0.84 -2.13 -3.08
CA PHE A 108 0.28 -1.75 -4.37
C PHE A 108 -0.77 -0.67 -4.15
N ASP A 109 -0.54 0.48 -4.77
CA ASP A 109 -1.46 1.59 -4.94
C ASP A 109 -2.31 1.89 -3.70
N THR A 110 -1.65 2.24 -2.58
CA THR A 110 -2.33 2.40 -1.28
C THR A 110 -3.36 3.51 -1.33
N VAL A 111 -4.63 3.17 -1.15
CA VAL A 111 -5.70 4.19 -1.01
C VAL A 111 -6.18 4.18 0.43
N ALA A 112 -6.06 5.32 1.11
CA ALA A 112 -6.76 5.53 2.36
C ALA A 112 -8.25 5.54 2.03
N ALA A 113 -9.07 4.71 2.68
CA ALA A 113 -10.49 4.52 2.36
C ALA A 113 -11.39 5.76 2.57
N LEU A 114 -10.79 6.94 2.72
CA LEU A 114 -11.42 8.25 2.80
C LEU A 114 -11.94 8.65 1.41
N GLY A 115 -13.23 8.43 1.16
CA GLY A 115 -13.89 9.08 0.02
C GLY A 115 -14.85 8.22 -0.80
N LEU A 116 -15.43 7.13 -0.27
CA LEU A 116 -16.56 6.50 -0.96
C LEU A 116 -17.71 7.52 -1.16
N PRO A 117 -18.39 7.52 -2.33
CA PRO A 117 -19.26 8.63 -2.79
C PRO A 117 -20.49 8.91 -1.91
N ASN A 118 -20.81 8.04 -0.96
CA ASN A 118 -21.83 8.31 0.03
C ASN A 118 -21.26 9.25 1.10
N LYS A 119 -21.62 10.54 1.05
CA LYS A 119 -21.26 11.57 2.04
C LYS A 119 -21.48 11.11 3.50
N TRP A 120 -22.48 10.26 3.73
CA TRP A 120 -22.76 9.64 5.03
C TRP A 120 -21.73 8.56 5.43
N VAL A 121 -21.26 7.74 4.49
CA VAL A 121 -20.21 6.73 4.73
C VAL A 121 -18.85 7.41 4.93
N SER A 122 -18.56 8.48 4.18
CA SER A 122 -17.35 9.29 4.39
C SER A 122 -17.38 9.98 5.76
N ALA A 123 -18.48 10.60 6.18
CA ALA A 123 -18.58 11.25 7.49
C ALA A 123 -18.56 10.27 8.68
N LEU A 124 -19.08 9.04 8.50
CA LEU A 124 -18.99 7.99 9.51
C LEU A 124 -17.59 7.36 9.56
N LEU A 125 -16.95 7.12 8.41
CA LEU A 125 -15.56 6.71 8.36
C LEU A 125 -14.69 7.80 8.98
N ASP A 126 -14.88 9.08 8.69
CA ASP A 126 -14.16 10.19 9.36
C ASP A 126 -14.33 10.21 10.89
N LYS A 127 -15.40 9.61 11.42
CA LYS A 127 -15.66 9.50 12.86
C LYS A 127 -15.03 8.26 13.51
N PHE A 128 -14.78 7.19 12.73
CA PHE A 128 -14.20 5.91 13.20
C PHE A 128 -12.78 5.63 12.66
N ILE A 129 -12.38 6.39 11.65
CA ILE A 129 -11.11 6.53 10.95
C ILE A 129 -10.81 8.04 11.00
N PRO A 130 -10.52 8.60 12.19
CA PRO A 130 -10.40 10.04 12.36
C PRO A 130 -9.20 10.57 11.60
N HIS A 131 -9.40 10.97 10.33
CA HIS A 131 -8.58 11.77 9.37
C HIS A 131 -7.04 11.63 9.36
N LYS A 132 -6.50 10.72 10.15
CA LYS A 132 -5.12 10.34 10.39
C LYS A 132 -5.20 9.03 11.17
N PHE A 133 -5.48 7.90 10.51
CA PHE A 133 -4.75 6.71 10.96
C PHE A 133 -3.28 7.06 10.78
N HIS A 134 -2.68 7.39 11.93
CA HIS A 134 -1.31 7.16 12.32
C HIS A 134 -0.37 7.04 11.15
N SER A 135 0.31 8.16 10.87
CA SER A 135 1.03 8.44 9.65
C SER A 135 1.38 7.18 8.88
N PHE A 136 0.83 7.05 7.68
CA PHE A 136 1.30 6.09 6.68
C PHE A 136 2.79 6.31 6.31
N GLU A 137 3.53 7.13 7.07
CA GLU A 137 4.97 7.19 7.14
C GLU A 137 5.57 5.79 7.24
N LEU A 138 6.74 5.67 6.65
CA LEU A 138 7.50 4.45 6.72
C LEU A 138 8.10 4.31 8.11
N SER A 139 7.70 3.28 8.85
CA SER A 139 8.19 3.02 10.21
C SER A 139 9.67 2.63 10.21
N ASP A 140 10.40 3.01 11.26
CA ASP A 140 11.84 2.71 11.34
C ASP A 140 12.14 1.21 11.41
N SER A 141 11.20 0.41 11.91
CA SER A 141 11.29 -1.05 11.96
C SER A 141 11.21 -1.74 10.59
N VAL A 142 10.81 -1.03 9.51
CA VAL A 142 10.76 -1.59 8.16
C VAL A 142 12.12 -1.46 7.48
N GLU A 143 12.76 -2.57 7.13
CA GLU A 143 14.07 -2.57 6.46
C GLU A 143 13.97 -2.18 4.99
N PHE A 144 13.03 -2.78 4.25
CA PHE A 144 12.85 -2.50 2.83
C PHE A 144 11.38 -2.27 2.49
N ALA A 145 11.09 -1.14 1.85
CA ALA A 145 9.75 -0.73 1.45
C ALA A 145 9.68 -0.58 -0.06
N ARG A 146 8.63 -1.15 -0.67
CA ARG A 146 8.36 -1.07 -2.11
C ARG A 146 6.92 -0.71 -2.35
N GLN A 147 6.68 0.32 -3.15
CA GLN A 147 5.36 0.76 -3.53
C GLN A 147 5.22 0.78 -5.05
N ALA A 148 4.29 -0.01 -5.58
CA ALA A 148 3.85 0.08 -6.97
C ALA A 148 2.69 1.07 -7.07
N LEU A 149 2.82 2.09 -7.91
CA LEU A 149 1.84 3.18 -8.07
C LEU A 149 1.21 3.12 -9.46
N SER A 150 -0.10 3.30 -9.54
CA SER A 150 -0.81 3.41 -10.82
C SER A 150 -0.72 4.83 -11.39
N ILE A 151 -0.41 4.95 -12.67
CA ILE A 151 -0.29 6.26 -13.35
C ILE A 151 -1.66 6.81 -13.75
N ASP A 152 -2.55 5.92 -14.20
CA ASP A 152 -3.68 6.28 -15.05
C ASP A 152 -5.04 6.29 -14.31
N ASP A 153 -5.07 6.03 -12.99
CA ASP A 153 -6.29 6.19 -12.18
C ASP A 153 -6.50 7.65 -11.77
N GLU A 154 -7.49 8.30 -12.39
CA GLU A 154 -7.86 9.70 -12.10
C GLU A 154 -9.02 9.83 -11.11
N ARG A 155 -9.49 8.77 -10.45
CA ARG A 155 -10.52 8.92 -9.42
C ARG A 155 -9.88 9.57 -8.20
N LYS A 156 -10.32 10.78 -7.84
CA LYS A 156 -9.76 11.55 -6.71
C LYS A 156 -9.70 10.74 -5.40
N THR A 157 -10.71 9.91 -5.16
CA THR A 157 -10.85 9.11 -3.95
C THR A 157 -9.88 7.91 -3.92
N PHE A 158 -9.24 7.61 -5.05
CA PHE A 158 -8.21 6.59 -5.21
C PHE A 158 -6.83 7.22 -5.39
N HIS A 159 -6.63 8.48 -4.97
CA HIS A 159 -5.28 9.05 -4.93
C HIS A 159 -4.43 8.29 -3.91
N PRO A 160 -3.23 7.84 -4.33
CA PRO A 160 -2.45 6.96 -3.48
C PRO A 160 -1.83 7.75 -2.34
N THR A 161 -1.73 7.13 -1.18
CA THR A 161 -0.91 7.67 -0.09
C THR A 161 0.55 7.41 -0.40
N LEU A 162 1.29 8.47 -0.70
CA LEU A 162 2.73 8.40 -0.98
C LEU A 162 3.54 8.42 0.32
N TRP A 163 4.76 7.88 0.27
CA TRP A 163 5.76 8.10 1.31
C TRP A 163 6.55 9.38 1.03
N ASN A 164 6.96 10.05 2.10
CA ASN A 164 7.93 11.13 2.02
C ASN A 164 9.32 10.57 1.67
N LYS A 165 10.19 11.42 1.12
CA LYS A 165 11.59 11.08 0.88
C LYS A 165 12.25 10.69 2.20
N LEU A 166 13.16 9.72 2.10
CA LEU A 166 13.98 9.31 3.22
C LEU A 166 14.89 10.46 3.67
N SER A 167 15.24 10.46 4.94
CA SER A 167 16.27 11.37 5.45
C SER A 167 17.64 10.98 4.89
N SER A 168 18.57 11.95 4.84
CA SER A 168 19.88 11.78 4.18
C SER A 168 20.78 10.71 4.82
N ASP A 169 20.53 10.36 6.08
CA ASP A 169 21.22 9.33 6.85
C ASP A 169 20.68 7.91 6.58
N GLN A 170 19.54 7.78 5.92
CA GLN A 170 18.96 6.50 5.55
C GLN A 170 19.45 6.02 4.18
N HIS A 171 19.71 4.72 4.05
CA HIS A 171 20.16 4.12 2.80
C HIS A 171 19.11 4.24 1.69
N ALA A 172 19.50 4.66 0.49
CA ALA A 172 18.57 4.93 -0.61
C ALA A 172 17.73 3.71 -1.03
N ASP A 173 18.26 2.49 -0.89
CA ASP A 173 17.54 1.25 -1.23
C ASP A 173 16.48 0.84 -0.20
N ARG A 174 16.38 1.56 0.93
CA ARG A 174 15.36 1.35 1.97
C ARG A 174 13.95 1.52 1.41
N MET A 175 13.75 2.43 0.46
CA MET A 175 12.42 2.72 -0.10
C MET A 175 12.48 2.91 -1.61
N LYS A 176 11.55 2.28 -2.33
CA LYS A 176 11.29 2.58 -3.75
C LYS A 176 9.79 2.78 -3.99
N GLN A 177 9.44 3.89 -4.62
CA GLN A 177 8.09 4.18 -5.10
C GLN A 177 8.15 4.21 -6.63
N VAL A 178 7.60 3.19 -7.28
CA VAL A 178 7.74 2.98 -8.73
C VAL A 178 6.38 3.08 -9.40
N TRP A 179 6.32 3.90 -10.45
CA TRP A 179 5.11 4.15 -11.22
C TRP A 179 4.96 3.18 -12.40
N PHE A 180 3.78 2.58 -12.53
CA PHE A 180 3.39 1.60 -13.54
C PHE A 180 2.19 2.10 -14.36
N CYS A 181 2.13 1.67 -15.61
CA CYS A 181 1.02 1.96 -16.52
C CYS A 181 -0.24 1.23 -16.04
N GLY A 182 -1.39 1.89 -16.22
CA GLY A 182 -2.70 1.36 -15.91
C GLY A 182 -3.37 2.05 -14.74
N VAL A 183 -4.64 1.72 -14.53
CA VAL A 183 -5.43 2.19 -13.40
C VAL A 183 -5.14 1.36 -12.13
N HIS A 184 -5.84 1.63 -11.03
CA HIS A 184 -5.56 1.02 -9.72
C HIS A 184 -5.48 -0.51 -9.75
N THR A 185 -6.46 -1.13 -10.41
CA THR A 185 -6.55 -2.59 -10.53
C THR A 185 -5.60 -3.16 -11.60
N ASP A 186 -5.18 -2.36 -12.59
CA ASP A 186 -4.12 -2.75 -13.54
C ASP A 186 -2.74 -2.84 -12.89
N VAL A 187 -2.53 -2.22 -11.73
CA VAL A 187 -1.28 -2.31 -10.97
C VAL A 187 -1.39 -3.28 -9.80
N GLY A 188 -2.55 -3.36 -9.15
CA GLY A 188 -2.76 -4.23 -8.00
C GLY A 188 -3.21 -5.66 -8.33
N GLY A 189 -3.77 -5.88 -9.51
CA GLY A 189 -4.42 -7.13 -9.91
C GLY A 189 -5.90 -7.20 -9.50
N GLY A 190 -6.66 -8.02 -10.23
CA GLY A 190 -8.10 -8.23 -10.00
C GLY A 190 -8.96 -8.24 -11.26
N TYR A 191 -8.42 -7.81 -12.41
CA TYR A 191 -9.06 -7.99 -13.71
C TYR A 191 -8.72 -9.36 -14.33
N PRO A 192 -9.60 -9.90 -15.20
CA PRO A 192 -9.29 -11.09 -15.99
C PRO A 192 -8.07 -10.92 -16.90
N GLU A 193 -7.88 -9.71 -17.45
CA GLU A 193 -6.73 -9.34 -18.26
C GLU A 193 -5.59 -8.86 -17.35
N GLU A 194 -4.67 -9.77 -17.07
CA GLU A 194 -3.62 -9.60 -16.06
C GLU A 194 -2.30 -9.05 -16.61
N ASP A 195 -2.21 -8.73 -17.91
CA ASP A 195 -0.96 -8.31 -18.54
C ASP A 195 -0.26 -7.17 -17.79
N LEU A 196 -0.99 -6.09 -17.48
CA LEU A 196 -0.41 -4.94 -16.78
C LEU A 196 -0.07 -5.24 -15.31
N SER A 197 -0.93 -5.97 -14.60
CA SER A 197 -0.74 -6.27 -13.18
C SER A 197 0.35 -7.31 -12.95
N ASN A 198 0.58 -8.18 -13.93
CA ASN A 198 1.69 -9.12 -13.91
C ASN A 198 3.04 -8.39 -14.03
N ILE A 199 3.13 -7.22 -14.67
CA ILE A 199 4.36 -6.42 -14.71
C ILE A 199 4.73 -5.92 -13.30
N SER A 200 3.79 -5.31 -12.59
CA SER A 200 4.02 -4.79 -11.24
C SER A 200 4.24 -5.93 -10.23
N LEU A 201 3.53 -7.05 -10.35
CA LEU A 201 3.73 -8.23 -9.51
C LEU A 201 5.10 -8.87 -9.74
N LYS A 202 5.54 -9.05 -10.99
CA LYS A 202 6.90 -9.54 -11.30
C LYS A 202 7.97 -8.62 -10.70
N TRP A 203 7.80 -7.30 -10.81
CA TRP A 203 8.70 -6.34 -10.18
C TRP A 203 8.74 -6.50 -8.65
N MET A 204 7.57 -6.57 -7.99
CA MET A 204 7.48 -6.73 -6.55
C MET A 204 8.14 -8.02 -6.07
N LEU A 205 7.89 -9.15 -6.74
CA LEU A 205 8.53 -10.43 -6.42
C LEU A 205 10.04 -10.36 -6.59
N LYS A 206 10.54 -9.73 -7.66
CA LYS A 206 11.98 -9.53 -7.86
C LYS A 206 12.59 -8.71 -6.72
N GLU A 207 11.95 -7.62 -6.31
CA GLU A 207 12.45 -6.80 -5.20
C GLU A 207 12.41 -7.57 -3.87
N ALA A 208 11.36 -8.33 -3.59
CA ALA A 208 11.24 -9.08 -2.34
C ALA A 208 12.22 -10.27 -2.26
N THR A 209 12.37 -11.03 -3.36
CA THR A 209 13.32 -12.17 -3.44
C THR A 209 14.76 -11.71 -3.33
N ALA A 210 15.10 -10.55 -3.92
CA ALA A 210 16.41 -9.92 -3.75
C ALA A 210 16.70 -9.53 -2.28
N LYS A 211 15.69 -9.49 -1.41
CA LYS A 211 15.79 -9.24 0.04
C LYS A 211 15.57 -10.48 0.91
N GLY A 212 15.55 -11.67 0.29
CA GLY A 212 15.51 -12.95 0.99
C GLY A 212 14.14 -13.61 1.06
N LEU A 213 13.11 -13.09 0.38
CA LEU A 213 11.84 -13.81 0.28
C LEU A 213 12.05 -15.15 -0.42
N ILE A 214 11.69 -16.24 0.25
CA ILE A 214 11.76 -17.59 -0.31
C ILE A 214 10.44 -17.89 -1.00
N ILE A 215 10.50 -18.27 -2.28
CA ILE A 215 9.34 -18.71 -3.05
C ILE A 215 9.42 -20.22 -3.25
N TYR A 216 8.29 -20.91 -3.09
CA TYR A 216 8.19 -22.33 -3.40
C TYR A 216 8.21 -22.55 -4.92
N GLU A 217 9.40 -22.74 -5.49
CA GLU A 217 9.64 -22.83 -6.93
C GLU A 217 8.89 -23.98 -7.62
N LYS A 218 8.54 -25.03 -6.87
CA LYS A 218 7.78 -26.18 -7.39
C LYS A 218 6.29 -25.88 -7.59
N SER A 219 5.78 -24.75 -7.09
CA SER A 219 4.39 -24.33 -7.28
C SER A 219 4.05 -24.23 -8.78
N PRO A 220 3.03 -24.96 -9.27
CA PRO A 220 2.58 -24.84 -10.66
C PRO A 220 2.15 -23.42 -11.04
N ALA A 221 1.51 -22.70 -10.11
CA ALA A 221 1.10 -21.31 -10.31
C ALA A 221 2.30 -20.39 -10.50
N TYR A 222 3.33 -20.54 -9.66
CA TYR A 222 4.56 -19.74 -9.78
C TYR A 222 5.31 -20.02 -11.08
N LYS A 223 5.44 -21.30 -11.45
CA LYS A 223 6.08 -21.70 -12.71
C LYS A 223 5.38 -21.09 -13.92
N LYS A 224 4.05 -21.17 -13.96
CA LYS A 224 3.24 -20.56 -15.02
C LYS A 224 3.45 -19.04 -15.06
N PHE A 225 3.41 -18.38 -13.90
CA PHE A 225 3.54 -16.93 -13.78
C PHE A 225 4.92 -16.41 -14.20
N ILE A 226 6.01 -17.08 -13.81
CA ILE A 226 7.35 -16.65 -14.19
C ILE A 226 7.63 -16.90 -15.67
N ALA A 227 7.10 -17.99 -16.23
CA ALA A 227 7.25 -18.33 -17.65
C ALA A 227 6.47 -17.39 -18.59
N SER A 228 5.36 -16.80 -18.14
CA SER A 228 4.60 -15.84 -18.95
C SER A 228 5.28 -14.49 -19.00
N GLU A 229 5.59 -13.97 -20.19
CA GLU A 229 6.02 -12.58 -20.35
C GLU A 229 4.79 -11.65 -20.50
N PRO A 230 4.54 -10.75 -19.54
CA PRO A 230 3.37 -9.87 -19.62
C PRO A 230 3.48 -8.91 -20.80
N ASN A 231 2.36 -8.70 -21.49
CA ASN A 231 2.31 -7.76 -22.60
C ASN A 231 2.29 -6.30 -22.08
N ILE A 232 3.34 -5.54 -22.37
CA ILE A 232 3.42 -4.11 -22.02
C ILE A 232 2.32 -3.27 -22.67
N ASP A 233 1.77 -3.75 -23.79
CA ASP A 233 0.67 -3.14 -24.56
C ASP A 233 -0.67 -3.84 -24.29
N GLY A 234 -0.75 -4.63 -23.21
CA GLY A 234 -1.98 -5.26 -22.74
C GLY A 234 -3.10 -4.25 -22.47
N ILE A 235 -4.31 -4.76 -22.28
CA ILE A 235 -5.50 -3.94 -22.08
C ILE A 235 -5.31 -3.05 -20.85
N MET A 236 -5.47 -1.74 -21.05
CA MET A 236 -5.57 -0.78 -19.96
C MET A 236 -7.04 -0.50 -19.70
N HIS A 237 -7.50 -0.82 -18.50
CA HIS A 237 -8.89 -0.69 -18.13
C HIS A 237 -9.24 0.77 -17.82
N ASN A 238 -10.53 1.07 -17.85
CA ASN A 238 -11.04 2.39 -17.49
C ASN A 238 -12.14 2.26 -16.44
N GLU A 239 -11.78 2.50 -15.19
CA GLU A 239 -12.69 2.44 -14.03
C GLU A 239 -13.74 3.55 -13.99
N GLN A 240 -13.71 4.48 -14.96
CA GLN A 240 -14.71 5.53 -15.12
C GLN A 240 -15.83 5.15 -16.09
N ILE A 241 -15.71 4.02 -16.80
CA ILE A 241 -16.74 3.53 -17.71
C ILE A 241 -17.77 2.74 -16.90
N GLY A 242 -18.95 3.35 -16.68
CA GLY A 242 -20.08 2.74 -15.95
C GLY A 242 -20.89 3.74 -15.12
N PHE A 243 -22.09 3.35 -14.68
CA PHE A 243 -22.99 4.21 -13.87
C PHE A 243 -22.34 4.66 -12.55
N THR A 244 -21.51 3.80 -11.95
CA THR A 244 -20.80 4.07 -10.69
C THR A 244 -19.51 4.87 -10.87
N GLY A 245 -18.84 4.76 -12.03
CA GLY A 245 -17.59 5.47 -12.34
C GLY A 245 -17.78 6.98 -12.45
N LYS A 246 -18.94 7.44 -12.95
CA LYS A 246 -19.30 8.87 -13.07
C LYS A 246 -19.53 9.57 -11.72
N LEU A 247 -19.71 8.82 -10.63
CA LEU A 247 -19.89 9.39 -9.28
C LEU A 247 -18.58 9.88 -8.66
N PHE A 248 -17.43 9.49 -9.21
CA PHE A 248 -16.12 9.89 -8.70
C PHE A 248 -15.63 11.18 -9.35
N LYS A 249 -15.22 12.16 -8.53
CA LYS A 249 -14.58 13.38 -9.02
C LYS A 249 -13.25 13.01 -9.70
N LYS A 250 -13.06 13.48 -10.93
CA LYS A 250 -11.79 13.33 -11.65
C LYS A 250 -10.73 14.27 -11.08
N GLN A 251 -9.55 13.72 -10.83
CA GLN A 251 -8.35 14.46 -10.50
C GLN A 251 -7.15 13.64 -10.95
N ARG A 252 -6.32 14.22 -11.81
CA ARG A 252 -5.05 13.61 -12.20
C ARG A 252 -4.12 13.48 -10.99
N ARG A 253 -3.38 12.38 -10.92
CA ARG A 253 -2.34 12.16 -9.90
C ARG A 253 -1.17 13.12 -10.11
N ASN A 254 -0.37 13.30 -9.07
CA ASN A 254 0.80 14.18 -9.09
C ASN A 254 1.97 13.54 -8.36
N TRP A 255 3.15 14.12 -8.57
CA TRP A 255 4.38 13.77 -7.88
C TRP A 255 5.12 15.05 -7.50
N ASP A 256 5.67 15.09 -6.28
CA ASP A 256 6.51 16.18 -5.81
C ASP A 256 7.87 15.63 -5.37
N GLU A 257 8.93 15.97 -6.08
CA GLU A 257 10.28 15.48 -5.76
C GLU A 257 10.85 16.06 -4.46
N LEU A 258 10.40 17.27 -4.06
CA LEU A 258 10.85 17.89 -2.81
C LEU A 258 10.34 17.09 -1.61
N THR A 259 9.12 16.58 -1.71
CA THR A 259 8.44 15.84 -0.65
C THR A 259 8.67 14.34 -0.76
N ASN A 260 8.62 13.74 -1.95
CA ASN A 260 8.58 12.28 -2.17
C ASN A 260 9.90 11.70 -2.73
N GLY A 261 10.84 12.55 -3.11
CA GLY A 261 12.13 12.15 -3.67
C GLY A 261 12.09 11.97 -5.19
N LEU A 262 13.19 11.45 -5.75
CA LEU A 262 13.34 11.32 -7.19
C LEU A 262 12.25 10.41 -7.79
N LEU A 263 11.65 10.87 -8.88
CA LEU A 263 10.63 10.14 -9.60
C LEU A 263 11.19 8.84 -10.20
N CYS A 264 10.59 7.70 -9.88
CA CYS A 264 10.95 6.40 -10.47
C CYS A 264 9.79 5.85 -11.31
N ILE A 265 10.03 5.65 -12.61
CA ILE A 265 9.06 5.12 -13.57
C ILE A 265 9.55 3.77 -14.04
N HIS A 266 8.68 2.75 -14.05
CA HIS A 266 9.05 1.44 -14.56
C HIS A 266 9.33 1.49 -16.08
N PRO A 267 10.36 0.79 -16.60
CA PRO A 267 10.70 0.82 -18.02
C PRO A 267 9.57 0.41 -18.98
N SER A 268 8.60 -0.40 -18.53
CA SER A 268 7.43 -0.77 -19.34
C SER A 268 6.61 0.44 -19.77
N VAL A 269 6.52 1.48 -18.95
CA VAL A 269 5.79 2.73 -19.26
C VAL A 269 6.43 3.43 -20.46
N LEU A 270 7.76 3.52 -20.47
CA LEU A 270 8.53 4.13 -21.56
C LEU A 270 8.40 3.32 -22.85
N LYS A 271 8.40 1.98 -22.74
CA LYS A 271 8.24 1.10 -23.90
C LYS A 271 6.84 1.23 -24.51
N ARG A 272 5.79 1.23 -23.69
CA ARG A 272 4.39 1.42 -24.14
C ARG A 272 4.18 2.78 -24.79
N ASN A 273 4.75 3.86 -24.23
CA ASN A 273 4.68 5.20 -24.81
C ASN A 273 5.34 5.30 -26.19
N LYS A 274 6.44 4.56 -26.42
CA LYS A 274 7.12 4.49 -27.73
C LYS A 274 6.40 3.62 -28.75
N ASN A 275 5.44 2.80 -28.34
CA ASN A 275 4.73 1.92 -29.26
C ASN A 275 3.62 2.68 -30.00
N THR A 276 3.86 2.97 -31.27
CA THR A 276 2.91 3.63 -32.18
C THR A 276 1.81 2.70 -32.71
N ARG A 277 1.89 1.40 -32.42
CA ARG A 277 0.92 0.36 -32.82
C ARG A 277 0.00 -0.07 -31.66
N ASN A 278 0.02 0.63 -30.53
CA ASN A 278 -0.93 0.33 -29.46
C ASN A 278 -2.37 0.66 -29.94
N LEU A 279 -3.35 -0.12 -29.49
CA LEU A 279 -4.74 -0.04 -29.95
C LEU A 279 -5.51 1.19 -29.41
N GLN A 280 -4.83 2.12 -28.75
CA GLN A 280 -5.46 3.33 -28.20
C GLN A 280 -5.20 4.51 -29.13
N GLU A 281 -6.27 5.11 -29.65
CA GLU A 281 -6.24 6.42 -30.29
C GLU A 281 -6.73 7.48 -29.29
N PRO A 282 -5.89 8.42 -28.83
CA PRO A 282 -4.47 8.63 -29.17
C PRO A 282 -3.52 7.66 -28.47
N ALA A 283 -2.30 7.54 -29.02
CA ALA A 283 -1.23 6.72 -28.44
C ALA A 283 -0.96 7.09 -26.97
N TYR A 284 -0.61 6.08 -26.16
CA TYR A 284 -0.38 6.24 -24.72
C TYR A 284 0.64 7.34 -24.40
N ASN A 285 0.17 8.45 -23.83
CA ASN A 285 0.98 9.61 -23.46
C ASN A 285 0.70 10.05 -22.00
N PRO A 286 1.30 9.38 -21.01
CA PRO A 286 1.00 9.65 -19.61
C PRO A 286 1.61 10.95 -19.11
N TRP A 287 0.89 11.62 -18.21
CA TRP A 287 1.27 12.91 -17.62
C TRP A 287 2.66 12.90 -16.95
N ILE A 288 3.08 11.74 -16.45
CA ILE A 288 4.30 11.56 -15.66
C ILE A 288 5.57 11.71 -16.50
N LEU A 289 5.48 11.54 -17.83
CA LEU A 289 6.61 11.74 -18.74
C LEU A 289 6.86 13.22 -19.01
N GLY A 290 5.81 14.04 -19.03
CA GLY A 290 5.93 15.50 -19.12
C GLY A 290 6.67 16.11 -17.92
N PHE A 291 6.62 15.46 -16.75
CA PHE A 291 7.39 15.85 -15.57
C PHE A 291 8.90 15.68 -15.75
N LYS A 292 9.33 14.68 -16.52
CA LYS A 292 10.75 14.40 -16.74
C LYS A 292 11.38 15.37 -17.75
N ASN A 293 10.63 15.74 -18.79
CA ASN A 293 11.15 16.56 -19.89
C ASN A 293 11.32 18.05 -19.54
N LYS A 294 10.51 18.59 -18.61
CA LYS A 294 10.69 19.98 -18.12
C LYS A 294 12.05 20.24 -17.46
N LYS A 295 12.75 19.20 -17.02
CA LYS A 295 14.10 19.29 -16.43
C LYS A 295 15.25 19.03 -17.41
N SER A 296 14.98 18.57 -18.62
CA SER A 296 16.03 18.49 -19.66
C SER A 296 16.20 19.81 -20.43
N GLU A 297 15.33 20.78 -20.18
CA GLU A 297 15.28 22.09 -20.83
C GLU A 297 15.64 23.25 -19.86
N GLU A 298 15.88 22.95 -18.58
CA GLU A 298 16.41 23.85 -17.53
C GLU A 298 17.84 23.45 -17.15
#